data_AF-A0A9R1TYZ6-F1
#
_entry.id   AF-A0A9R1TYZ6-F1
#
_cell.length_a   1.000
_cell.length_b   1.000
_cell.length_c   1.000
_cell.angle_alpha   90.00
_cell.angle_beta   90.00
_cell.angle_gamma   90.00
#
_symmetry.space_group_name_H-M   'P 1'
#
loop_
_entity.id
_entity.type
_entity.pdbx_description
1 polymer ?
#
loop_
_entity_poly.entity_id
_entity_poly.type
_entity_poly.pdbx_seq_one_letter_code
_entity_poly.pdbx_strand_id
1 'polypeptide(L)'
;MRSGVFLVALVGAFAVVAGEAPDKDCPLMKALKESIDACSDKLGEESKTLLEKDESADNEEIRCFYACILTHGGMMSDGKMDMDALEELLLEDPEHEEEAKKIVEIMKTCKPEAEITDNECDVAGNYAKCMKSKKIE
;
A
#
# COMPACT_ATOMS: atom_id res chain seq x y z
N MET A 1 24.47 -6.34 8.82
CA MET A 1 23.11 -6.71 9.24
C MET A 1 22.26 -5.45 9.19
N ARG A 2 21.67 -5.13 8.03
CA ARG A 2 20.78 -3.96 7.85
C ARG A 2 19.78 -4.34 6.77
N SER A 3 18.69 -4.98 7.19
CA SER A 3 17.56 -5.38 6.34
C SER A 3 16.27 -4.97 7.04
N GLY A 4 16.07 -3.65 7.22
CA GLY A 4 14.98 -3.13 8.06
C GLY A 4 14.38 -1.80 7.62
N VAL A 5 14.64 -1.34 6.38
CA VAL A 5 14.13 -0.03 5.89
C VAL A 5 13.02 -0.20 4.84
N PHE A 6 12.80 -1.41 4.31
CA PHE A 6 11.84 -1.67 3.23
C PHE A 6 10.35 -1.63 3.63
N LEU A 7 10.04 -1.72 4.93
CA LEU A 7 8.65 -1.88 5.39
C LEU A 7 7.97 -0.56 5.77
N VAL A 8 8.67 0.57 5.71
CA VAL A 8 8.19 1.82 6.32
C VAL A 8 7.33 2.66 5.37
N ALA A 9 7.10 2.27 4.12
CA ALA A 9 6.53 3.21 3.13
C ALA A 9 5.01 3.10 2.91
N LEU A 10 4.48 1.89 2.68
CA LEU A 10 3.02 1.69 2.67
C LEU A 10 2.41 1.87 4.08
N VAL A 11 3.27 1.72 5.09
CA VAL A 11 3.00 1.75 6.54
C VAL A 11 3.43 3.06 7.19
N GLY A 12 4.20 3.89 6.49
CA GLY A 12 4.80 5.11 7.04
C GLY A 12 3.79 6.21 7.35
N ALA A 13 2.56 6.02 6.92
CA ALA A 13 1.46 6.87 7.30
C ALA A 13 0.69 6.40 8.53
N PHE A 14 0.90 5.17 8.97
CA PHE A 14 0.40 4.70 10.26
C PHE A 14 1.32 5.15 11.39
N ALA A 15 2.64 5.26 11.15
CA ALA A 15 3.61 5.52 12.22
C ALA A 15 3.86 7.00 12.59
N VAL A 16 3.19 7.99 11.98
CA VAL A 16 3.50 9.42 12.26
C VAL A 16 2.63 10.03 13.37
N VAL A 17 1.51 9.40 13.76
CA VAL A 17 0.54 10.03 14.67
C VAL A 17 0.78 9.71 16.15
N ALA A 18 1.50 8.62 16.46
CA ALA A 18 1.98 8.30 17.79
C ALA A 18 3.39 7.71 17.65
N GLY A 19 4.37 8.21 18.41
CA GLY A 19 5.78 7.80 18.31
C GLY A 19 6.06 6.38 18.82
N GLU A 20 5.35 5.38 18.31
CA GLU A 20 5.46 3.97 18.64
C GLU A 20 5.86 3.18 17.38
N ALA A 21 6.79 2.24 17.55
CA ALA A 21 7.31 1.43 16.46
C ALA A 21 6.18 0.57 15.87
N PRO A 22 6.20 0.24 14.56
CA PRO A 22 5.17 -0.61 13.98
C PRO A 22 5.16 -1.96 14.71
N ASP A 23 4.02 -2.28 15.32
CA ASP A 23 3.77 -3.60 15.88
C ASP A 23 3.84 -4.62 14.74
N LYS A 24 4.76 -5.57 14.89
CA LYS A 24 5.17 -6.50 13.83
C LYS A 24 4.11 -7.59 13.58
N ASP A 25 2.99 -7.54 14.30
CA ASP A 25 1.97 -8.58 14.37
C ASP A 25 0.61 -8.13 13.80
N CYS A 26 0.50 -6.96 13.16
CA CYS A 26 -0.71 -6.57 12.44
C CYS A 26 -0.93 -7.49 11.21
N PRO A 27 -2.11 -8.10 11.02
CA PRO A 27 -2.43 -8.97 9.88
C PRO A 27 -2.11 -8.34 8.51
N LEU A 28 -2.32 -7.02 8.38
CA LEU A 28 -1.97 -6.24 7.20
C LEU A 28 -0.46 -6.32 6.88
N MET A 29 0.41 -6.24 7.90
CA MET A 29 1.87 -6.34 7.70
C MET A 29 2.28 -7.70 7.17
N LYS A 30 1.62 -8.76 7.66
CA LYS A 30 1.88 -10.13 7.22
C LYS A 30 1.41 -10.33 5.78
N ALA A 31 0.19 -9.91 5.45
CA ALA A 31 -0.36 -9.98 4.10
C ALA A 31 0.49 -9.18 3.09
N LEU A 32 0.93 -7.98 3.46
CA LEU A 32 1.83 -7.16 2.63
C LEU A 32 3.19 -7.83 2.46
N LYS A 33 3.77 -8.41 3.51
CA LYS A 33 5.08 -9.06 3.43
C LYS A 33 5.07 -10.28 2.51
N GLU A 34 4.08 -11.16 2.67
CA GLU A 34 3.93 -12.34 1.81
C GLU A 34 3.73 -11.92 0.34
N SER A 35 2.97 -10.86 0.11
CA SER A 35 2.73 -10.32 -1.23
C SER A 35 3.95 -9.61 -1.82
N ILE A 36 4.76 -8.93 -1.00
CA ILE A 36 6.03 -8.31 -1.45
C ILE A 36 7.00 -9.39 -1.96
N ASP A 37 7.15 -10.49 -1.23
CA ASP A 37 8.04 -11.58 -1.63
C ASP A 37 7.55 -12.21 -2.96
N ALA A 38 6.23 -12.41 -3.08
CA ALA A 38 5.59 -12.94 -4.28
C ALA A 38 5.69 -12.01 -5.51
N CYS A 39 5.72 -10.70 -5.30
CA CYS A 39 5.71 -9.69 -6.36
C CYS A 39 7.08 -9.07 -6.65
N SER A 40 8.13 -9.50 -5.94
CA SER A 40 9.47 -8.93 -6.06
C SER A 40 10.07 -9.01 -7.46
N ASP A 41 9.58 -9.93 -8.31
CA ASP A 41 9.94 -10.08 -9.72
C ASP A 41 9.42 -8.94 -10.61
N LYS A 42 8.44 -8.16 -10.15
CA LYS A 42 7.93 -6.97 -10.85
C LYS A 42 8.88 -5.78 -10.81
N LEU A 43 9.87 -5.79 -9.92
CA LEU A 43 10.83 -4.72 -9.77
C LEU A 43 12.17 -5.09 -10.42
N GLY A 44 12.63 -4.27 -11.36
CA GLY A 44 14.02 -4.25 -11.77
C GLY A 44 14.93 -3.75 -10.64
N GLU A 45 16.24 -4.02 -10.76
CA GLU A 45 17.24 -3.60 -9.76
C GLU A 45 17.27 -2.06 -9.57
N GLU A 46 17.07 -1.32 -10.66
CA GLU A 46 16.99 0.14 -10.63
C GLU A 46 15.76 0.64 -9.88
N SER A 47 14.57 0.11 -10.21
CA SER A 47 13.31 0.48 -9.55
C SER A 47 13.31 0.10 -8.07
N LYS A 48 13.89 -1.05 -7.73
CA LYS A 48 14.08 -1.45 -6.34
C LYS A 48 14.99 -0.49 -5.59
N THR A 49 16.15 -0.15 -6.18
CA THR A 49 17.08 0.84 -5.61
C THR A 49 16.43 2.22 -5.48
N LEU A 50 15.58 2.58 -6.43
CA LEU A 50 14.85 3.85 -6.42
C LEU A 50 13.85 3.87 -5.27
N LEU A 51 13.05 2.82 -5.12
CA LEU A 51 12.06 2.68 -4.06
C LEU A 51 12.71 2.60 -2.66
N GLU A 52 13.91 2.02 -2.57
CA GLU A 52 14.74 2.02 -1.35
C GLU A 52 15.22 3.41 -0.92
N LYS A 53 15.45 4.30 -1.90
CA LYS A 53 15.97 5.66 -1.66
C LYS A 53 14.86 6.67 -1.48
N ASP A 54 13.77 6.50 -2.21
CA ASP A 54 12.61 7.35 -2.22
C ASP A 54 11.36 6.47 -2.26
N GLU A 55 10.69 6.37 -1.12
CA GLU A 55 9.41 5.67 -0.99
C GLU A 55 8.30 6.27 -1.87
N SER A 56 8.49 7.51 -2.32
CA SER A 56 7.59 8.23 -3.20
C SER A 56 7.97 8.11 -4.66
N ALA A 57 8.98 7.29 -4.96
CA ALA A 57 9.37 6.99 -6.32
C ALA A 57 8.17 6.47 -7.11
N ASP A 58 8.06 6.96 -8.33
CA ASP A 58 6.96 6.62 -9.23
C ASP A 58 7.53 6.27 -10.60
N ASN A 59 7.35 5.02 -10.99
CA ASN A 59 7.59 4.53 -12.33
C ASN A 59 6.67 3.33 -12.60
N GLU A 60 6.62 2.87 -13.85
CA GLU A 60 5.74 1.79 -14.26
C GLU A 60 5.96 0.49 -13.47
N GLU A 61 7.22 0.08 -13.24
CA GLU A 61 7.54 -1.12 -12.48
C GLU A 61 7.07 -1.03 -11.02
N ILE A 62 7.26 0.11 -10.37
CA ILE A 62 6.82 0.38 -9.00
C ILE A 62 5.29 0.34 -8.91
N ARG A 63 4.59 0.95 -9.87
CA ARG A 63 3.13 0.90 -9.96
C ARG A 63 2.61 -0.53 -10.14
N CYS A 64 3.23 -1.29 -11.03
CA CYS A 64 2.87 -2.70 -11.24
C CYS A 64 3.22 -3.59 -10.05
N PHE A 65 4.29 -3.27 -9.32
CA PHE A 65 4.63 -3.92 -8.06
C PHE A 65 3.53 -3.68 -7.01
N TYR A 66 3.03 -2.45 -6.87
CA TYR A 66 1.91 -2.17 -5.98
C TYR A 66 0.62 -2.87 -6.39
N ALA A 67 0.29 -2.88 -7.69
CA ALA A 67 -0.87 -3.62 -8.19
C ALA A 67 -0.75 -5.11 -7.87
N CYS A 68 0.42 -5.71 -8.09
CA CYS A 68 0.67 -7.10 -7.73
C CYS A 68 0.45 -7.37 -6.24
N ILE A 69 0.96 -6.51 -5.35
CA ILE A 69 0.77 -6.66 -3.91
C ILE A 69 -0.71 -6.59 -3.54
N LEU A 70 -1.45 -5.63 -4.10
CA LEU A 70 -2.87 -5.44 -3.79
C LEU A 70 -3.71 -6.60 -4.32
N THR A 71 -3.43 -7.09 -5.53
CA THR A 71 -4.12 -8.24 -6.12
C THR A 71 -3.79 -9.53 -5.39
N HIS A 72 -2.52 -9.78 -5.06
CA HIS A 72 -2.11 -10.97 -4.31
C HIS A 72 -2.69 -10.97 -2.88
N GLY A 73 -2.80 -9.78 -2.26
CA GLY A 73 -3.46 -9.59 -0.98
C GLY A 73 -4.99 -9.61 -1.01
N GLY A 74 -5.61 -9.80 -2.19
CA GLY A 74 -7.06 -9.85 -2.35
C GLY A 74 -7.79 -8.50 -2.27
N MET A 75 -7.04 -7.39 -2.28
CA MET A 75 -7.58 -6.02 -2.19
C MET A 75 -7.87 -5.39 -3.56
N MET A 76 -7.43 -6.01 -4.65
CA MET A 76 -7.67 -5.54 -6.01
C MET A 76 -8.12 -6.70 -6.91
N SER A 77 -9.13 -6.44 -7.73
CA SER A 77 -9.65 -7.39 -8.71
C SER A 77 -10.23 -6.63 -9.91
N ASP A 78 -10.09 -7.19 -11.11
CA ASP A 78 -10.63 -6.64 -12.35
C ASP A 78 -10.29 -5.14 -12.56
N GLY A 79 -9.04 -4.74 -12.34
CA GLY A 79 -8.67 -3.33 -12.51
C GLY A 79 -9.05 -2.40 -11.37
N LYS A 80 -9.68 -2.88 -10.29
CA LYS A 80 -10.32 -2.01 -9.28
C LYS A 80 -10.01 -2.43 -7.86
N MET A 81 -10.01 -1.45 -6.96
CA MET A 81 -9.88 -1.71 -5.54
C MET A 81 -11.18 -2.34 -5.02
N ASP A 82 -11.05 -3.49 -4.36
CA ASP A 82 -12.11 -4.11 -3.56
C ASP A 82 -12.10 -3.44 -2.19
N MET A 83 -12.99 -2.45 -2.03
CA MET A 83 -13.08 -1.67 -0.80
C MET A 83 -13.61 -2.50 0.37
N ASP A 84 -14.43 -3.50 0.10
CA ASP A 84 -15.00 -4.35 1.14
C ASP A 84 -13.91 -5.30 1.67
N ALA A 85 -13.12 -5.91 0.76
CA ALA A 85 -11.98 -6.75 1.15
C ALA A 85 -10.88 -5.95 1.87
N LEU A 86 -10.62 -4.70 1.45
CA LEU A 86 -9.70 -3.80 2.13
C LEU A 86 -10.19 -3.45 3.54
N GLU A 87 -11.48 -3.12 3.69
CA GLU A 87 -12.09 -2.79 4.98
C GLU A 87 -12.06 -4.01 5.92
N GLU A 88 -12.39 -5.20 5.44
CA GLU A 88 -12.31 -6.45 6.21
C GLU A 88 -10.88 -6.73 6.71
N LEU A 89 -9.89 -6.63 5.83
CA LEU A 89 -8.48 -6.87 6.18
C LEU A 89 -7.95 -5.85 7.19
N LEU A 90 -8.33 -4.58 7.06
CA LEU A 90 -7.87 -3.53 7.97
C LEU A 90 -8.57 -3.57 9.33
N LEU A 91 -9.84 -3.98 9.38
CA LEU A 91 -10.61 -4.08 10.62
C LEU A 91 -10.43 -5.41 11.36
N GLU A 92 -9.67 -6.36 10.80
CA GLU A 92 -9.32 -7.63 11.48
C GLU A 92 -8.55 -7.38 12.78
N ASP A 93 -7.83 -6.26 12.86
CA ASP A 93 -7.08 -5.83 14.04
C ASP A 93 -7.86 -4.76 14.85
N PRO A 94 -8.50 -5.14 15.98
CA PRO A 94 -9.27 -4.21 16.79
C PRO A 94 -8.41 -3.15 17.50
N GLU A 95 -7.10 -3.36 17.62
CA GLU A 95 -6.21 -2.37 18.24
C GLU A 95 -6.04 -1.13 17.35
N HIS A 96 -6.26 -1.27 16.05
CA HIS A 96 -6.07 -0.23 15.03
C HIS A 96 -7.36 0.15 14.29
N GLU A 97 -8.54 -0.19 14.83
CA GLU A 97 -9.85 -0.02 14.17
C GLU A 97 -10.10 1.43 13.69
N GLU A 98 -9.78 2.43 14.51
CA GLU A 98 -9.99 3.84 14.17
C GLU A 98 -9.05 4.34 13.06
N GLU A 99 -7.85 3.76 12.96
CA GLU A 99 -6.89 4.07 11.90
C GLU A 99 -7.26 3.36 10.60
N ALA A 100 -7.67 2.10 10.71
CA ALA A 100 -8.25 1.32 9.63
C ALA A 100 -9.42 2.07 8.97
N LYS A 101 -10.40 2.57 9.76
CA LYS A 101 -11.51 3.38 9.25
C LYS A 101 -11.04 4.62 8.51
N LYS A 102 -10.07 5.37 9.05
CA LYS A 102 -9.53 6.57 8.38
C LYS A 102 -8.93 6.22 7.02
N ILE A 103 -8.22 5.10 6.92
CA ILE A 103 -7.59 4.68 5.66
C ILE A 103 -8.62 4.25 4.64
N VAL A 104 -9.62 3.48 5.07
CA VAL A 104 -10.75 3.11 4.22
C VAL A 104 -11.44 4.37 3.68
N GLU A 105 -11.69 5.37 4.53
CA GLU A 105 -12.29 6.63 4.10
C GLU A 105 -11.41 7.38 3.10
N ILE A 106 -10.11 7.52 3.35
CA ILE A 106 -9.19 8.16 2.39
C ILE A 106 -9.20 7.41 1.06
N MET A 107 -9.12 6.07 1.08
CA MET A 107 -9.17 5.24 -0.13
C MET A 107 -10.49 5.41 -0.89
N LYS A 108 -11.63 5.50 -0.19
CA LYS A 108 -12.93 5.83 -0.79
C LYS A 108 -12.89 7.20 -1.48
N THR A 109 -12.26 8.21 -0.87
CA THR A 109 -12.09 9.53 -1.52
C THR A 109 -11.16 9.52 -2.72
N CYS A 110 -10.19 8.60 -2.76
CA CYS A 110 -9.23 8.47 -3.85
C CYS A 110 -9.79 7.71 -5.07
N LYS A 111 -10.80 6.87 -4.87
CA LYS A 111 -11.42 6.05 -5.94
C LYS A 111 -11.72 6.81 -7.24
N PRO A 112 -12.41 7.97 -7.25
CA PRO A 112 -12.73 8.68 -8.49
C PRO A 112 -11.51 9.20 -9.25
N GLU A 113 -10.39 9.46 -8.56
CA GLU A 113 -9.13 9.89 -9.19
C GLU A 113 -8.26 8.68 -9.59
N ALA A 114 -8.40 7.57 -8.87
CA ALA A 114 -7.56 6.40 -9.05
C ALA A 114 -8.05 5.47 -10.16
N GLU A 115 -9.36 5.23 -10.24
CA GLU A 115 -9.99 4.29 -11.19
C GLU A 115 -10.44 4.98 -12.49
N ILE A 116 -9.62 5.89 -13.01
CA ILE A 116 -9.87 6.58 -14.30
C ILE A 116 -9.41 5.78 -15.52
N THR A 117 -8.79 4.63 -15.29
CA THR A 117 -8.15 3.76 -16.27
C THR A 117 -8.42 2.31 -15.89
N ASP A 118 -8.41 1.40 -16.87
CA ASP A 118 -8.56 -0.05 -16.66
C ASP A 118 -7.20 -0.75 -16.45
N ASN A 119 -6.09 0.00 -16.50
CA ASN A 119 -4.76 -0.54 -16.22
C ASN A 119 -4.53 -0.66 -14.71
N GLU A 120 -4.43 -1.89 -14.20
CA GLU A 120 -4.22 -2.19 -12.78
C GLU A 120 -3.01 -1.50 -12.16
N CYS A 121 -1.89 -1.41 -12.89
CA CYS A 121 -0.70 -0.72 -12.42
C CYS A 121 -0.97 0.77 -12.22
N ASP A 122 -1.58 1.43 -13.21
CA ASP A 122 -1.91 2.84 -13.09
C ASP A 122 -2.95 3.10 -12.00
N VAL A 123 -3.94 2.22 -11.83
CA VAL A 123 -4.91 2.32 -10.73
C VAL A 123 -4.21 2.26 -9.38
N ALA A 124 -3.35 1.27 -9.16
CA ALA A 124 -2.56 1.14 -7.93
C ALA A 124 -1.65 2.37 -7.70
N GLY A 125 -0.99 2.85 -8.75
CA GLY A 125 -0.15 4.04 -8.72
C GLY A 125 -0.93 5.31 -8.35
N ASN A 126 -2.11 5.48 -8.93
CA ASN A 126 -2.97 6.63 -8.63
C ASN A 126 -3.50 6.58 -7.21
N TYR A 127 -3.86 5.40 -6.69
CA TYR A 127 -4.21 5.23 -5.28
C TYR A 127 -3.04 5.62 -4.36
N ALA A 128 -1.83 5.13 -4.64
CA ALA A 128 -0.64 5.48 -3.85
C ALA A 128 -0.38 7.00 -3.86
N LYS A 129 -0.51 7.64 -5.03
CA LYS A 129 -0.34 9.08 -5.19
C LYS A 129 -1.40 9.89 -4.44
N CYS A 130 -2.67 9.49 -4.53
CA CYS A 130 -3.76 10.17 -3.83
C CYS A 130 -3.64 9.98 -2.30
N MET A 131 -3.36 8.77 -1.84
CA MET A 131 -3.11 8.51 -0.41
C MET A 131 -2.00 9.42 0.12
N LYS A 132 -0.89 9.56 -0.63
CA LYS A 132 0.21 10.44 -0.24
C LYS A 132 -0.23 11.90 -0.15
N SER A 133 -1.01 12.41 -1.11
CA SER A 133 -1.47 13.81 -1.08
C SER A 133 -2.37 14.09 0.12
N LYS A 134 -3.17 13.11 0.55
CA LYS A 134 -4.08 13.21 1.70
C LYS A 134 -3.40 12.99 3.05
N LYS A 135 -2.26 12.28 3.09
CA LYS A 135 -1.44 12.06 4.30
C LYS A 135 -0.56 13.24 4.69
N ILE A 136 -0.45 14.26 3.83
CA ILE A 136 0.34 15.49 4.06
C ILE A 136 -0.50 16.59 4.76
N GLU A 137 -1.77 16.33 5.08
CA GLU A 137 -2.61 17.22 5.90
C GLU A 137 -2.57 16.89 7.40
#